data_AF-A0A3N0DBW4-F1
#
_entry.id   AF-A0A3N0DBW4-F1
#
_cell.length_a   1.000
_cell.length_b   1.000
_cell.length_c   1.000
_cell.angle_alpha   90.00
_cell.angle_beta   90.00
_cell.angle_gamma   90.00
#
_symmetry.space_group_name_H-M   'P 1'
#
loop_
_entity.id
_entity.type
_entity.pdbx_description
1 polymer ?
#
loop_
_entity_poly.entity_id
_entity_poly.type
_entity_poly.pdbx_seq_one_letter_code
_entity_poly.pdbx_strand_id
1 'polypeptide(L)'
;MHVRRWTTRAAVTAGALTLTATMTATATASADTASTAPRTSPAAASATAAPPAAPATSASPTTSAASSATSPSSHAASTAGTAHTPRTADLTAAGLAGVDYTTWQRDVTAALATARPYVEQRTAGAAGERLAMVLDIDNTSLETDFHYFWEYPTPAVGQVLDLVRYADSRGVDIFFVTARPGIIETLTSYNLRKAGFPVDGLYVRSLPDLFDEVSTYKTGKRKEIEAKGYTIIANVGNRSSDLAGGHAERTFKLPDYGGKLS
;
A
#
# COMPACT_ATOMS: atom_id res chain seq x y z
N MET A 1 -38.83 -2.42 12.94
CA MET A 1 -38.11 -1.35 13.66
C MET A 1 -37.82 -1.79 15.08
N HIS A 2 -36.56 -1.89 15.49
CA HIS A 2 -36.16 -2.23 16.87
C HIS A 2 -35.00 -1.32 17.29
N VAL A 3 -35.25 -0.42 18.24
CA VAL A 3 -34.23 0.49 18.78
C VAL A 3 -33.61 -0.18 20.01
N ARG A 4 -32.37 -0.69 19.88
CA ARG A 4 -31.60 -1.12 21.05
C ARG A 4 -30.87 0.08 21.65
N ARG A 5 -31.21 0.41 22.90
CA ARG A 5 -30.57 1.48 23.69
C ARG A 5 -29.16 1.05 24.09
N TRP A 6 -28.21 1.98 23.97
CA TRP A 6 -26.87 1.81 24.49
C TRP A 6 -26.84 2.28 25.96
N THR A 7 -26.41 1.40 26.87
CA THR A 7 -26.20 1.76 28.28
C THR A 7 -24.74 2.08 28.52
N THR A 8 -24.43 3.37 28.70
CA THR A 8 -23.11 3.84 29.10
C THR A 8 -22.79 3.36 30.52
N ARG A 9 -21.64 2.72 30.72
CA ARG A 9 -21.04 2.52 32.04
C ARG A 9 -19.70 3.22 32.10
N ALA A 10 -19.67 4.37 32.76
CA ALA A 10 -18.43 4.94 33.27
C ALA A 10 -18.01 4.19 34.53
N ALA A 11 -16.72 3.84 34.64
CA ALA A 11 -16.11 3.38 35.87
C ALA A 11 -14.80 4.17 36.04
N VAL A 12 -14.80 5.10 36.98
CA VAL A 12 -13.60 5.83 37.42
C VAL A 12 -12.88 4.98 38.45
N THR A 13 -11.62 4.66 38.20
CA THR A 13 -10.73 4.14 39.24
C THR A 13 -9.40 4.88 39.16
N ALA A 14 -9.15 5.77 40.12
CA ALA A 14 -7.83 6.37 40.32
C ALA A 14 -6.94 5.36 41.08
N GLY A 15 -5.80 5.02 40.50
CA GLY A 15 -4.76 4.20 41.14
C GLY A 15 -3.44 4.97 41.12
N ALA A 16 -2.82 5.12 42.30
CA ALA A 16 -1.60 5.91 42.45
C ALA A 16 -0.38 5.24 41.80
N LEU A 17 0.47 6.03 41.15
CA LEU A 17 1.74 5.59 40.56
C LEU A 17 2.91 6.11 41.41
N THR A 18 3.48 5.25 42.26
CA THR A 18 4.79 5.48 42.87
C THR A 18 5.89 5.02 41.92
N LEU A 19 6.73 5.96 41.47
CA LEU A 19 7.85 5.68 40.58
C LEU A 19 9.14 5.53 41.39
N THR A 20 9.66 4.31 41.49
CA THR A 20 10.99 4.05 42.07
C THR A 20 11.86 3.38 41.02
N ALA A 21 12.79 4.13 40.45
CA ALA A 21 13.72 3.63 39.44
C ALA A 21 15.06 3.25 40.07
N THR A 22 15.44 1.98 39.95
CA THR A 22 16.78 1.49 40.31
C THR A 22 17.34 0.74 39.10
N MET A 23 18.29 1.36 38.39
CA MET A 23 19.01 0.70 37.30
C MET A 23 20.33 0.13 37.82
N THR A 24 20.51 -1.18 37.67
CA THR A 24 21.82 -1.83 37.79
C THR A 24 22.00 -2.69 36.55
N ALA A 25 22.94 -2.30 35.68
CA ALA A 25 23.29 -3.06 34.49
C ALA A 25 24.59 -3.83 34.74
N THR A 26 24.57 -5.14 34.50
CA THR A 26 25.78 -5.97 34.42
C THR A 26 25.64 -6.88 33.21
N ALA A 27 26.46 -6.60 32.19
CA ALA A 27 26.59 -7.45 31.01
C ALA A 27 27.92 -8.21 31.08
N THR A 28 27.86 -9.54 31.02
CA THR A 28 29.03 -10.40 30.85
C THR A 28 28.87 -11.19 29.56
N ALA A 29 29.65 -10.83 28.55
CA ALA A 29 29.80 -11.64 27.34
C ALA A 29 30.88 -12.69 27.57
N SER A 30 30.72 -13.87 26.97
CA SER A 30 31.81 -14.82 26.75
C SER A 30 31.55 -15.54 25.44
N ALA A 31 32.54 -15.51 24.55
CA ALA A 31 32.54 -16.28 23.31
C ALA A 31 33.14 -17.66 23.57
N ASP A 32 32.82 -18.63 22.72
CA ASP A 32 33.78 -19.68 22.40
C ASP A 32 33.60 -20.20 20.96
N THR A 33 34.62 -20.89 20.46
CA THR A 33 34.93 -21.07 19.04
C THR A 33 35.46 -22.48 18.76
N ALA A 34 34.79 -23.23 17.88
CA ALA A 34 35.34 -24.38 17.14
C ALA A 34 34.36 -24.68 15.99
N SER A 35 34.71 -24.70 14.69
CA SER A 35 35.86 -25.27 13.97
C SER A 35 35.97 -26.80 14.12
N THR A 36 35.52 -27.54 13.08
CA THR A 36 36.23 -28.69 12.48
C THR A 36 35.48 -29.19 11.24
N ALA A 37 36.22 -29.34 10.14
CA ALA A 37 35.93 -30.16 8.96
C ALA A 37 37.29 -30.62 8.38
N PRO A 38 37.39 -31.48 7.34
CA PRO A 38 36.37 -32.32 6.67
C PRO A 38 36.77 -33.82 6.65
N ARG A 39 35.97 -34.69 5.99
CA ARG A 39 36.48 -36.01 5.53
C ARG A 39 35.77 -36.60 4.30
N THR A 40 36.46 -36.50 3.16
CA THR A 40 36.63 -37.51 2.08
C THR A 40 35.46 -38.39 1.60
N SER A 41 35.11 -38.25 0.33
CA SER A 41 34.40 -39.26 -0.49
C SER A 41 35.27 -40.50 -0.78
N PRO A 42 34.67 -41.58 -1.34
CA PRO A 42 35.09 -42.00 -2.68
C PRO A 42 33.92 -42.34 -3.64
N ALA A 43 34.26 -42.68 -4.89
CA ALA A 43 33.35 -42.70 -6.05
C ALA A 43 32.90 -44.10 -6.51
N ALA A 44 31.76 -44.12 -7.22
CA ALA A 44 31.37 -45.04 -8.31
C ALA A 44 30.03 -44.56 -8.91
N ALA A 45 29.59 -44.77 -10.15
CA ALA A 45 30.16 -45.01 -11.47
C ALA A 45 28.96 -45.33 -12.39
N SER A 46 28.76 -44.53 -13.46
CA SER A 46 28.19 -44.90 -14.77
C SER A 46 26.84 -45.65 -14.94
N ALA A 47 25.85 -44.94 -15.53
CA ALA A 47 25.04 -45.38 -16.71
C ALA A 47 24.14 -44.19 -17.16
N THR A 48 24.37 -43.50 -18.27
CA THR A 48 24.06 -43.85 -19.68
C THR A 48 22.56 -43.92 -20.01
N ALA A 49 22.00 -42.86 -20.63
CA ALA A 49 21.20 -42.92 -21.89
C ALA A 49 20.34 -41.65 -22.15
N ALA A 50 20.46 -41.11 -23.36
CA ALA A 50 19.52 -40.20 -24.05
C ALA A 50 19.86 -40.22 -25.56
N PRO A 51 19.03 -39.70 -26.49
CA PRO A 51 17.57 -39.59 -26.55
C PRO A 51 17.04 -40.54 -27.66
N PRO A 52 15.96 -40.26 -28.45
CA PRO A 52 16.01 -39.26 -29.53
C PRO A 52 14.68 -38.47 -29.74
N ALA A 53 14.63 -37.62 -30.78
CA ALA A 53 13.53 -36.71 -31.08
C ALA A 53 12.91 -36.92 -32.48
N ALA A 54 11.62 -36.54 -32.60
CA ALA A 54 10.87 -36.22 -33.84
C ALA A 54 10.68 -37.38 -34.87
N PRO A 55 9.74 -37.30 -35.86
CA PRO A 55 9.67 -36.23 -36.87
C PRO A 55 8.26 -35.65 -37.15
N ALA A 56 8.22 -34.68 -38.06
CA ALA A 56 7.04 -33.92 -38.50
C ALA A 56 6.18 -34.62 -39.57
N THR A 57 4.98 -34.09 -39.82
CA THR A 57 4.31 -34.18 -41.13
C THR A 57 3.68 -32.85 -41.54
N SER A 58 3.92 -32.46 -42.80
CA SER A 58 3.36 -31.28 -43.46
C SER A 58 2.10 -31.65 -44.24
N ALA A 59 1.17 -30.71 -44.42
CA ALA A 59 0.16 -30.81 -45.47
C ALA A 59 -0.34 -29.42 -45.94
N SER A 60 0.02 -29.09 -47.19
CA SER A 60 -0.74 -28.22 -48.11
C SER A 60 -0.67 -28.91 -49.47
N PRO A 61 -1.67 -28.76 -50.35
CA PRO A 61 -1.42 -27.88 -51.49
C PRO A 61 -2.66 -27.15 -52.06
N THR A 62 -2.42 -26.05 -52.82
CA THR A 62 -3.13 -25.57 -54.06
C THR A 62 -4.67 -25.56 -54.11
N THR A 63 -5.41 -24.58 -54.66
CA THR A 63 -5.17 -23.35 -55.49
C THR A 63 -6.48 -22.49 -55.39
N SER A 64 -6.78 -21.39 -56.10
CA SER A 64 -6.26 -20.73 -57.31
C SER A 64 -6.66 -19.23 -57.38
N ALA A 65 -6.38 -18.59 -58.52
CA ALA A 65 -7.04 -17.41 -59.09
C ALA A 65 -6.91 -16.04 -58.39
N ALA A 66 -6.15 -15.15 -59.04
CA ALA A 66 -6.14 -13.71 -58.78
C ALA A 66 -7.33 -12.99 -59.45
N SER A 67 -7.69 -11.83 -58.91
CA SER A 67 -8.37 -10.75 -59.65
C SER A 67 -7.94 -9.40 -59.11
N SER A 68 -7.50 -8.53 -60.01
CA SER A 68 -6.92 -7.21 -59.74
C SER A 68 -8.01 -6.16 -59.48
N ALA A 69 -7.88 -5.34 -58.44
CA ALA A 69 -8.68 -4.13 -58.27
C ALA A 69 -7.93 -3.01 -57.52
N THR A 70 -7.29 -2.15 -58.32
CA THR A 70 -7.12 -0.70 -58.14
C THR A 70 -7.17 -0.09 -56.73
N SER A 71 -6.01 0.40 -56.26
CA SER A 71 -5.92 1.35 -55.14
C SER A 71 -6.50 2.72 -55.50
N PRO A 72 -7.22 3.37 -54.58
CA PRO A 72 -7.23 4.82 -54.44
C PRO A 72 -6.34 5.24 -53.25
N SER A 73 -5.45 6.20 -53.47
CA SER A 73 -4.54 6.74 -52.46
C SER A 73 -5.30 7.55 -51.41
N SER A 74 -5.46 6.98 -50.21
CA SER A 74 -5.89 7.74 -49.03
C SER A 74 -4.87 8.82 -48.72
N HIS A 75 -5.20 10.06 -49.05
CA HIS A 75 -4.40 11.21 -48.68
C HIS A 75 -4.33 11.27 -47.16
N ALA A 76 -3.12 11.50 -46.63
CA ALA A 76 -2.93 11.71 -45.21
C ALA A 76 -3.75 12.95 -44.78
N ALA A 77 -4.84 12.71 -44.05
CA ALA A 77 -5.55 13.78 -43.38
C ALA A 77 -4.61 14.37 -42.34
N SER A 78 -4.06 15.55 -42.64
CA SER A 78 -3.26 16.32 -41.69
C SER A 78 -4.10 16.51 -40.43
N THR A 79 -3.61 16.01 -39.29
CA THR A 79 -4.32 16.06 -38.02
C THR A 79 -4.39 17.51 -37.55
N ALA A 80 -5.41 18.24 -38.01
CA ALA A 80 -5.74 19.56 -37.50
C ALA A 80 -5.84 19.44 -35.98
N GLY A 81 -4.99 20.19 -35.26
CA GLY A 81 -4.90 20.08 -33.82
C GLY A 81 -6.25 20.37 -33.19
N THR A 82 -6.90 19.33 -32.66
CA THR A 82 -8.15 19.47 -31.93
C THR A 82 -7.87 20.37 -30.74
N ALA A 83 -8.38 21.60 -30.75
CA ALA A 83 -8.35 22.46 -29.58
C ALA A 83 -9.08 21.72 -28.45
N HIS A 84 -8.32 21.16 -27.52
CA HIS A 84 -8.88 20.37 -26.42
C HIS A 84 -9.56 21.35 -25.48
N THR A 85 -10.86 21.55 -25.65
CA THR A 85 -11.70 22.18 -24.63
C THR A 85 -11.56 21.31 -23.38
N PRO A 86 -10.98 21.81 -22.27
CA PRO A 86 -10.70 20.98 -21.11
C PRO A 86 -11.98 20.33 -20.60
N ARG A 87 -11.98 19.01 -20.50
CA ARG A 87 -13.02 18.29 -19.77
C ARG A 87 -12.86 18.63 -18.29
N THR A 88 -13.92 18.55 -17.50
CA THR A 88 -13.84 18.75 -16.04
C THR A 88 -12.90 17.78 -15.32
N ALA A 89 -12.53 16.65 -15.93
CA ALA A 89 -11.47 15.77 -15.43
C ALA A 89 -10.06 16.36 -15.59
N ASP A 90 -9.84 17.18 -16.62
CA ASP A 90 -8.52 17.72 -17.01
C ASP A 90 -8.08 18.90 -16.11
N LEU A 91 -8.96 19.39 -15.23
CA LEU A 91 -8.71 20.50 -14.29
C LEU A 91 -8.32 20.04 -12.88
N THR A 92 -8.27 18.73 -12.65
CA THR A 92 -7.78 18.12 -11.40
C THR A 92 -6.25 18.03 -11.42
N ALA A 93 -5.59 17.87 -10.26
CA ALA A 93 -4.13 17.78 -10.24
C ALA A 93 -3.61 16.55 -11.01
N ALA A 94 -4.30 15.41 -10.88
CA ALA A 94 -4.03 14.20 -11.64
C ALA A 94 -4.29 14.39 -13.15
N GLY A 95 -5.39 15.06 -13.52
CA GLY A 95 -5.72 15.40 -14.90
C GLY A 95 -4.65 16.27 -15.57
N LEU A 96 -4.21 17.34 -14.89
CA LEU A 96 -3.12 18.21 -15.34
C LEU A 96 -1.78 17.47 -15.45
N ALA A 97 -1.53 16.47 -14.59
CA ALA A 97 -0.37 15.58 -14.68
C ALA A 97 -0.50 14.51 -15.79
N GLY A 98 -1.64 14.42 -16.47
CA GLY A 98 -1.92 13.41 -17.49
C GLY A 98 -2.09 12.00 -16.94
N VAL A 99 -2.69 11.87 -15.74
CA VAL A 99 -3.01 10.59 -15.09
C VAL A 99 -4.49 10.29 -15.30
N ASP A 100 -4.80 9.23 -16.06
CA ASP A 100 -6.17 8.76 -16.25
C ASP A 100 -6.67 8.02 -15.00
N TYR A 101 -7.83 8.45 -14.49
CA TYR A 101 -8.47 7.88 -13.30
C TYR A 101 -8.84 6.39 -13.46
N THR A 102 -9.30 5.96 -14.64
CA THR A 102 -9.68 4.56 -14.87
C THR A 102 -8.45 3.64 -14.84
N THR A 103 -7.36 4.10 -15.44
CA THR A 103 -6.04 3.47 -15.39
C THR A 103 -5.52 3.40 -13.96
N TRP A 104 -5.60 4.49 -13.20
CA TRP A 104 -5.19 4.52 -11.79
C TRP A 104 -5.99 3.56 -10.91
N GLN A 105 -7.32 3.53 -11.03
CA GLN A 105 -8.19 2.57 -10.33
C GLN A 105 -7.80 1.10 -10.61
N ARG A 106 -7.49 0.76 -11.87
CA ARG A 106 -7.00 -0.57 -12.24
C ARG A 106 -5.62 -0.86 -11.63
N ASP A 107 -4.71 0.10 -11.69
CA ASP A 107 -3.33 -0.08 -11.23
C ASP A 107 -3.25 -0.16 -9.68
N VAL A 108 -4.11 0.57 -8.95
CA VAL A 108 -4.35 0.40 -7.50
C VAL A 108 -4.87 -1.00 -7.19
N THR A 109 -5.85 -1.49 -7.98
CA THR A 109 -6.38 -2.85 -7.84
C THR A 109 -5.28 -3.92 -8.01
N ALA A 110 -4.39 -3.73 -8.99
CA ALA A 110 -3.26 -4.61 -9.22
C ALA A 110 -2.23 -4.57 -8.06
N ALA A 111 -1.92 -3.37 -7.54
CA ALA A 111 -1.01 -3.18 -6.40
C ALA A 111 -1.52 -3.87 -5.11
N LEU A 112 -2.84 -3.91 -4.90
CA LEU A 112 -3.48 -4.52 -3.73
C LEU A 112 -3.91 -5.98 -3.94
N ALA A 113 -3.65 -6.58 -5.10
CA ALA A 113 -4.13 -7.92 -5.46
C ALA A 113 -3.75 -9.02 -4.44
N THR A 114 -2.63 -8.85 -3.73
CA THR A 114 -2.17 -9.80 -2.68
C THR A 114 -2.46 -9.35 -1.25
N ALA A 115 -2.99 -8.13 -1.06
CA ALA A 115 -3.14 -7.52 0.26
C ALA A 115 -4.21 -8.20 1.11
N ARG A 116 -5.40 -8.45 0.55
CA ARG A 116 -6.50 -9.09 1.28
C ARG A 116 -6.18 -10.54 1.68
N PRO A 117 -5.67 -11.42 0.79
CA PRO A 117 -5.23 -12.77 1.20
C PRO A 117 -4.12 -12.76 2.27
N TYR A 118 -3.22 -11.77 2.22
CA TYR A 118 -2.19 -11.61 3.25
C TYR A 118 -2.77 -11.21 4.61
N VAL A 119 -3.67 -10.23 4.66
CA VAL A 119 -4.35 -9.83 5.91
C VAL A 119 -5.17 -11.01 6.47
N GLU A 120 -5.86 -11.76 5.62
CA GLU A 120 -6.58 -12.97 6.01
C GLU A 120 -5.66 -14.01 6.65
N GLN A 121 -4.55 -14.37 5.98
CA GLN A 121 -3.58 -15.33 6.49
C GLN A 121 -2.95 -14.86 7.81
N ARG A 122 -2.53 -13.59 7.88
CA ARG A 122 -1.79 -13.04 9.04
C ARG A 122 -2.66 -12.91 10.29
N THR A 123 -3.95 -12.66 10.13
CA THR A 123 -4.91 -12.52 11.24
C THR A 123 -5.50 -13.86 11.73
N ALA A 124 -5.32 -14.96 10.98
CA ALA A 124 -5.96 -16.24 11.28
C ALA A 124 -5.52 -16.92 12.60
N GLY A 125 -4.41 -16.48 13.19
CA GLY A 125 -3.87 -17.01 14.45
C GLY A 125 -3.40 -15.94 15.45
N ALA A 126 -3.76 -14.67 15.24
CA ALA A 126 -3.19 -13.51 15.96
C ALA A 126 -3.79 -13.27 17.36
N ALA A 127 -4.24 -14.31 18.05
CA ALA A 127 -4.93 -14.18 19.34
C ALA A 127 -3.97 -13.66 20.42
N GLY A 128 -4.28 -12.48 20.97
CA GLY A 128 -3.44 -11.81 21.98
C GLY A 128 -2.37 -10.88 21.41
N GLU A 129 -2.19 -10.83 20.09
CA GLU A 129 -1.42 -9.77 19.44
C GLU A 129 -2.25 -8.50 19.30
N ARG A 130 -1.60 -7.33 19.28
CA ARG A 130 -2.21 -6.08 18.84
C ARG A 130 -1.70 -5.82 17.42
N LEU A 131 -2.53 -6.07 16.43
CA LEU A 131 -2.14 -5.85 15.03
C LEU A 131 -2.47 -4.43 14.60
N ALA A 132 -1.64 -3.86 13.73
CA ALA A 132 -1.84 -2.54 13.15
C ALA A 132 -1.71 -2.56 11.62
N MET A 133 -2.52 -1.73 10.95
CA MET A 133 -2.31 -1.33 9.56
C MET A 133 -2.00 0.17 9.54
N VAL A 134 -0.95 0.54 8.80
CA VAL A 134 -0.55 1.93 8.59
C VAL A 134 -0.88 2.36 7.18
N LEU A 135 -1.44 3.55 7.01
CA LEU A 135 -1.77 4.12 5.71
C LEU A 135 -1.25 5.55 5.58
N ASP A 136 -0.76 5.91 4.39
CA ASP A 136 -0.78 7.30 3.96
C ASP A 136 -2.21 7.73 3.55
N ILE A 137 -2.44 9.04 3.43
CA ILE A 137 -3.73 9.62 3.08
C ILE A 137 -3.83 9.98 1.59
N ASP A 138 -2.84 10.66 1.03
CA ASP A 138 -2.98 11.37 -0.24
C ASP A 138 -2.74 10.42 -1.42
N ASN A 139 -3.75 10.32 -2.29
CA ASN A 139 -3.87 9.29 -3.34
C ASN A 139 -3.62 7.85 -2.85
N THR A 140 -3.80 7.63 -1.54
CA THR A 140 -3.61 6.36 -0.85
C THR A 140 -4.90 5.96 -0.14
N SER A 141 -5.39 6.79 0.77
CA SER A 141 -6.68 6.56 1.44
C SER A 141 -7.79 7.45 0.87
N LEU A 142 -7.44 8.65 0.39
CA LEU A 142 -8.34 9.61 -0.25
C LEU A 142 -7.86 9.93 -1.67
N GLU A 143 -8.79 10.20 -2.57
CA GLU A 143 -8.53 10.43 -4.00
C GLU A 143 -8.03 11.87 -4.30
N THR A 144 -7.15 12.41 -3.44
CA THR A 144 -6.84 13.87 -3.33
C THR A 144 -6.61 14.58 -4.66
N ASP A 145 -5.80 14.02 -5.57
CA ASP A 145 -5.45 14.71 -6.82
C ASP A 145 -6.49 14.54 -7.94
N PHE A 146 -7.43 13.62 -7.78
CA PHE A 146 -8.51 13.35 -8.74
C PHE A 146 -9.77 14.20 -8.50
N HIS A 147 -9.75 15.00 -7.44
CA HIS A 147 -10.83 15.92 -7.08
C HIS A 147 -10.36 17.37 -7.11
N TYR A 148 -11.31 18.30 -7.17
CA TYR A 148 -11.00 19.72 -7.02
C TYR A 148 -10.64 20.01 -5.56
N PHE A 149 -9.75 20.98 -5.31
CA PHE A 149 -9.30 21.30 -3.95
C PHE A 149 -10.42 21.79 -3.01
N TRP A 150 -11.57 22.19 -3.56
CA TRP A 150 -12.79 22.58 -2.81
C TRP A 150 -13.80 21.43 -2.64
N GLU A 151 -13.57 20.27 -3.24
CA GLU A 151 -14.43 19.09 -3.08
C GLU A 151 -14.10 18.39 -1.75
N TYR A 152 -14.97 18.64 -0.78
CA TYR A 152 -14.82 18.17 0.59
C TYR A 152 -16.19 17.71 1.14
N PRO A 153 -16.31 16.49 1.70
CA PRO A 153 -15.26 15.49 1.92
C PRO A 153 -14.73 14.91 0.61
N THR A 154 -13.43 14.60 0.59
CA THR A 154 -12.78 13.91 -0.54
C THR A 154 -13.17 12.43 -0.52
N PRO A 155 -13.59 11.84 -1.65
CA PRO A 155 -13.83 10.40 -1.73
C PRO A 155 -12.63 9.54 -1.30
N ALA A 156 -12.93 8.34 -0.79
CA ALA A 156 -11.94 7.34 -0.44
C ALA A 156 -11.51 6.53 -1.68
N VAL A 157 -10.24 6.11 -1.69
CA VAL A 157 -9.78 5.07 -2.63
C VAL A 157 -10.50 3.77 -2.27
N GLY A 158 -11.49 3.37 -3.08
CA GLY A 158 -12.46 2.32 -2.72
C GLY A 158 -11.83 0.99 -2.33
N GLN A 159 -10.81 0.54 -3.08
CA GLN A 159 -10.07 -0.71 -2.83
C GLN A 159 -9.33 -0.69 -1.49
N VAL A 160 -8.82 0.48 -1.09
CA VAL A 160 -8.12 0.66 0.19
C VAL A 160 -9.12 0.69 1.34
N LEU A 161 -10.26 1.36 1.16
CA LEU A 161 -11.35 1.36 2.14
C LEU A 161 -11.89 -0.06 2.41
N ASP A 162 -12.07 -0.87 1.36
CA ASP A 162 -12.51 -2.26 1.49
C ASP A 162 -11.46 -3.14 2.19
N LEU A 163 -10.16 -2.97 1.86
CA LEU A 163 -9.06 -3.65 2.54
C LEU A 163 -9.00 -3.27 4.03
N VAL A 164 -9.11 -1.98 4.35
CA VAL A 164 -9.05 -1.46 5.72
C VAL A 164 -10.23 -1.97 6.54
N ARG A 165 -11.46 -1.91 6.02
CA ARG A 165 -12.65 -2.47 6.70
C ARG A 165 -12.54 -3.97 6.92
N TYR A 166 -11.92 -4.69 5.99
CA TYR A 166 -11.66 -6.12 6.17
C TYR A 166 -10.65 -6.35 7.31
N ALA A 167 -9.57 -5.56 7.39
CA ALA A 167 -8.59 -5.64 8.47
C ALA A 167 -9.16 -5.27 9.85
N ASP A 168 -9.89 -4.15 9.94
CA ASP A 168 -10.62 -3.70 11.14
C ASP A 168 -11.60 -4.78 11.65
N SER A 169 -12.37 -5.40 10.75
CA SER A 169 -13.28 -6.50 11.11
C SER A 169 -12.58 -7.77 11.64
N ARG A 170 -11.25 -7.83 11.52
CA ARG A 170 -10.38 -8.92 11.99
C ARG A 170 -9.55 -8.51 13.22
N GLY A 171 -9.81 -7.34 13.82
CA GLY A 171 -9.10 -6.84 15.01
C GLY A 171 -7.74 -6.21 14.72
N VAL A 172 -7.59 -5.56 13.55
CA VAL A 172 -6.39 -4.78 13.19
C VAL A 172 -6.70 -3.29 13.37
N ASP A 173 -5.99 -2.62 14.27
CA ASP A 173 -6.17 -1.18 14.52
C ASP A 173 -5.57 -0.35 13.36
N ILE A 174 -6.25 0.74 13.00
CA ILE A 174 -5.99 1.47 11.75
C ILE A 174 -5.39 2.85 12.04
N PHE A 175 -4.15 3.04 11.60
CA PHE A 175 -3.36 4.23 11.82
C PHE A 175 -3.04 4.96 10.51
N PHE A 176 -3.21 6.28 10.50
CA PHE A 176 -2.87 7.13 9.36
C PHE A 176 -1.60 7.94 9.67
N VAL A 177 -0.62 7.93 8.77
CA VAL A 177 0.65 8.65 8.92
C VAL A 177 0.90 9.50 7.66
N THR A 178 0.62 10.79 7.75
CA THR A 178 0.55 11.71 6.61
C THR A 178 1.57 12.84 6.69
N ALA A 179 1.93 13.40 5.53
CA ALA A 179 2.71 14.64 5.45
C ALA A 179 1.86 15.92 5.67
N ARG A 180 0.51 15.80 5.73
CA ARG A 180 -0.41 16.93 5.95
C ARG A 180 -0.07 17.67 7.25
N PRO A 181 -0.14 19.02 7.26
CA PRO A 181 0.24 19.82 8.43
C PRO A 181 -0.83 19.76 9.52
N GLY A 182 -0.41 19.73 10.79
CA GLY A 182 -1.32 19.54 11.93
C GLY A 182 -2.41 20.60 12.09
N ILE A 183 -2.26 21.79 11.50
CA ILE A 183 -3.31 22.82 11.46
C ILE A 183 -4.61 22.35 10.76
N ILE A 184 -4.57 21.27 9.96
CA ILE A 184 -5.74 20.66 9.32
C ILE A 184 -6.06 19.25 9.85
N GLU A 185 -5.56 18.87 11.03
CA GLU A 185 -5.78 17.53 11.61
C GLU A 185 -7.27 17.21 11.78
N THR A 186 -8.04 18.12 12.37
CA THR A 186 -9.48 17.92 12.60
C THR A 186 -10.26 17.76 11.29
N LEU A 187 -9.91 18.54 10.26
CA LEU A 187 -10.50 18.42 8.92
C LEU A 187 -10.10 17.10 8.24
N THR A 188 -8.86 16.64 8.46
CA THR A 188 -8.37 15.37 7.92
C THR A 188 -9.08 14.19 8.59
N SER A 189 -9.21 14.21 9.92
CA SER A 189 -9.94 13.20 10.69
C SER A 189 -11.43 13.14 10.33
N TYR A 190 -12.09 14.30 10.17
CA TYR A 190 -13.47 14.35 9.69
C TYR A 190 -13.61 13.73 8.30
N ASN A 191 -12.70 14.04 7.38
CA ASN A 191 -12.74 13.53 6.00
C ASN A 191 -12.63 11.99 5.98
N LEU A 192 -11.61 11.42 6.64
CA LEU A 192 -11.43 9.97 6.76
C LEU A 192 -12.66 9.27 7.35
N ARG A 193 -13.18 9.77 8.48
CA ARG A 193 -14.37 9.20 9.13
C ARG A 193 -15.63 9.33 8.27
N LYS A 194 -15.76 10.42 7.51
CA LYS A 194 -16.91 10.69 6.64
C LYS A 194 -16.88 9.88 5.34
N ALA A 195 -15.69 9.64 4.79
CA ALA A 195 -15.46 8.67 3.71
C ALA A 195 -15.63 7.21 4.20
N GLY A 196 -15.58 7.00 5.52
CA GLY A 196 -16.06 5.81 6.19
C GLY A 196 -14.97 4.85 6.66
N PHE A 197 -13.75 5.37 6.85
CA PHE A 197 -12.64 4.65 7.47
C PHE A 197 -12.83 4.55 9.00
N PRO A 198 -12.53 3.39 9.62
CA PRO A 198 -12.12 3.34 11.01
C PRO A 198 -10.80 4.12 11.18
N VAL A 199 -10.61 4.78 12.33
CA VAL A 199 -9.46 5.66 12.60
C VAL A 199 -9.13 5.59 14.08
N ASP A 200 -8.11 4.79 14.41
CA ASP A 200 -7.61 4.56 15.77
C ASP A 200 -6.42 5.47 16.12
N GLY A 201 -5.71 5.96 15.10
CA GLY A 201 -4.79 7.07 15.24
C GLY A 201 -4.52 7.82 13.94
N LEU A 202 -4.21 9.11 14.07
CA LEU A 202 -3.82 10.00 12.98
C LEU A 202 -2.55 10.73 13.41
N TYR A 203 -1.50 10.64 12.60
CA TYR A 203 -0.23 11.33 12.79
C TYR A 203 -0.01 12.30 11.63
N VAL A 204 -0.18 13.58 11.94
CA VAL A 204 0.06 14.74 11.07
C VAL A 204 1.42 15.36 11.39
N ARG A 205 2.06 16.03 10.42
CA ARG A 205 3.32 16.74 10.69
C ARG A 205 3.07 17.96 11.57
N SER A 206 3.81 18.07 12.67
CA SER A 206 3.81 19.31 13.45
C SER A 206 4.55 20.41 12.67
N LEU A 207 4.31 21.68 13.01
CA LEU A 207 4.97 22.80 12.31
C LEU A 207 6.51 22.79 12.44
N PRO A 208 7.11 22.43 13.59
CA PRO A 208 8.56 22.20 13.68
C PRO A 208 9.05 21.07 12.77
N ASP A 209 8.33 19.94 12.73
CA ASP A 209 8.74 18.76 11.96
C ASP A 209 8.71 19.00 10.44
N LEU A 210 8.11 20.09 9.94
CA LEU A 210 7.94 20.36 8.50
C LEU A 210 9.27 20.38 7.71
N PHE A 211 10.37 20.73 8.38
CA PHE A 211 11.71 20.83 7.76
C PHE A 211 12.46 19.49 7.70
N ASP A 212 12.00 18.46 8.42
CA ASP A 212 12.63 17.15 8.39
C ASP A 212 12.36 16.41 7.08
N GLU A 213 13.10 15.33 6.83
CA GLU A 213 12.81 14.42 5.74
C GLU A 213 11.50 13.66 6.02
N VAL A 214 10.56 13.69 5.06
CA VAL A 214 9.23 13.04 5.20
C VAL A 214 9.37 11.55 5.52
N SER A 215 10.33 10.85 4.91
CA SER A 215 10.55 9.42 5.15
C SER A 215 10.99 9.15 6.60
N THR A 216 11.84 10.00 7.16
CA THR A 216 12.33 9.92 8.55
C THR A 216 11.20 10.17 9.53
N TYR A 217 10.36 11.20 9.30
CA TYR A 217 9.14 11.43 10.09
C TYR A 217 8.21 10.22 10.07
N LYS A 218 7.86 9.70 8.88
CA LYS A 218 6.93 8.57 8.75
C LYS A 218 7.47 7.29 9.40
N THR A 219 8.77 7.04 9.25
CA THR A 219 9.47 5.93 9.93
C THR A 219 9.43 6.08 11.45
N GLY A 220 9.64 7.28 11.97
CA GLY A 220 9.49 7.59 13.40
C GLY A 220 8.09 7.27 13.93
N LYS A 221 7.03 7.62 13.19
CA LYS A 221 5.66 7.33 13.59
C LYS A 221 5.30 5.84 13.57
N ARG A 222 5.88 5.04 12.65
CA ARG A 222 5.75 3.58 12.72
C ARG A 222 6.48 2.97 13.93
N LYS A 223 7.67 3.46 14.27
CA LYS A 223 8.36 3.10 15.53
C LYS A 223 7.53 3.47 16.77
N GLU A 224 6.87 4.63 16.79
CA GLU A 224 5.96 5.03 17.88
C GLU A 224 4.74 4.12 18.01
N ILE A 225 4.23 3.55 16.91
CA ILE A 225 3.15 2.56 16.92
C ILE A 225 3.67 1.22 17.47
N GLU A 226 4.81 0.73 16.99
CA GLU A 226 5.44 -0.50 17.51
C GLU A 226 5.75 -0.39 19.01
N ALA A 227 6.28 0.76 19.46
CA ALA A 227 6.57 1.03 20.87
C ALA A 227 5.32 1.05 21.77
N LYS A 228 4.11 1.21 21.20
CA LYS A 228 2.83 1.04 21.91
C LYS A 228 2.41 -0.43 22.03
N GLY A 229 3.23 -1.38 21.56
CA GLY A 229 3.00 -2.82 21.60
C GLY A 229 2.24 -3.37 20.40
N TYR A 230 2.29 -2.69 19.24
CA TYR A 230 1.64 -3.15 18.01
C TYR A 230 2.61 -3.88 17.07
N THR A 231 2.12 -4.91 16.39
CA THR A 231 2.76 -5.48 15.20
C THR A 231 2.14 -4.85 13.95
N ILE A 232 2.89 -4.03 13.22
CA ILE A 232 2.42 -3.44 11.96
C ILE A 232 2.47 -4.51 10.87
N ILE A 233 1.33 -5.09 10.51
CA ILE A 233 1.27 -6.16 9.50
C ILE A 233 1.35 -5.57 8.09
N ALA A 234 0.73 -4.42 7.85
CA ALA A 234 0.64 -3.81 6.53
C ALA A 234 0.89 -2.31 6.61
N ASN A 235 1.69 -1.80 5.68
CA ASN A 235 1.88 -0.37 5.44
C ASN A 235 1.56 -0.06 3.97
N VAL A 236 0.58 0.82 3.74
CA VAL A 236 0.07 1.18 2.40
C VAL A 236 0.38 2.63 2.11
N GLY A 237 0.96 2.90 0.94
CA GLY A 237 1.34 4.26 0.53
C GLY A 237 1.63 4.35 -0.95
N ASN A 238 1.37 5.50 -1.55
CA ASN A 238 1.66 5.76 -2.95
C ASN A 238 3.08 6.29 -3.17
N ARG A 239 3.80 6.83 -2.16
CA ARG A 239 5.19 7.29 -2.30
C ARG A 239 6.20 6.34 -1.67
N SER A 240 7.44 6.39 -2.17
CA SER A 240 8.57 5.67 -1.57
C SER A 240 8.84 6.10 -0.12
N SER A 241 8.62 7.38 0.21
CA SER A 241 8.74 7.94 1.57
C SER A 241 7.82 7.27 2.59
N ASP A 242 6.72 6.68 2.16
CA ASP A 242 5.70 6.12 3.04
C ASP A 242 6.11 4.73 3.53
N LEU A 243 6.89 4.04 2.69
CA LEU A 243 7.29 2.65 2.85
C LEU A 243 8.77 2.49 3.26
N ALA A 244 9.59 3.51 3.00
CA ALA A 244 10.99 3.57 3.40
C ALA A 244 11.17 3.44 4.92
N GLY A 245 12.29 2.85 5.35
CA GLY A 245 12.66 2.72 6.77
C GLY A 245 12.13 1.48 7.50
N GLY A 246 11.33 0.63 6.85
CA GLY A 246 10.83 -0.61 7.47
C GLY A 246 9.67 -0.39 8.44
N HIS A 247 9.63 -1.12 9.56
CA HIS A 247 8.56 -1.05 10.57
C HIS A 247 7.17 -1.41 10.00
N ALA A 248 7.14 -2.48 9.21
CA ALA A 248 5.95 -3.20 8.77
C ALA A 248 6.37 -4.59 8.27
N GLU A 249 5.59 -5.64 8.54
CA GLU A 249 5.83 -6.98 7.98
C GLU A 249 5.70 -6.97 6.44
N ARG A 250 4.74 -6.20 5.91
CA ARG A 250 4.51 -6.08 4.47
C ARG A 250 4.19 -4.65 4.07
N THR A 251 4.68 -4.24 2.90
CA THR A 251 4.41 -2.95 2.28
C THR A 251 3.62 -3.13 0.98
N PHE A 252 2.71 -2.20 0.71
CA PHE A 252 1.93 -2.15 -0.53
C PHE A 252 2.08 -0.78 -1.18
N LYS A 253 2.84 -0.73 -2.28
CA LYS A 253 3.12 0.49 -3.05
C LYS A 253 2.04 0.72 -4.09
N LEU A 254 1.26 1.78 -3.91
CA LEU A 254 0.30 2.25 -4.91
C LEU A 254 1.01 3.04 -6.02
N PRO A 255 0.42 3.15 -7.22
CA PRO A 255 0.98 3.94 -8.31
C PRO A 255 1.03 5.44 -7.97
N ASP A 256 2.18 6.08 -8.23
CA ASP A 256 2.42 7.53 -8.19
C ASP A 256 2.78 8.12 -9.57
N TYR A 257 2.87 7.28 -10.59
CA TYR A 257 3.32 7.58 -11.95
C TYR A 257 4.62 8.40 -12.02
N GLY A 258 5.58 8.10 -11.13
CA GLY A 258 6.87 8.81 -11.06
C GLY A 258 6.81 10.09 -10.22
N GLY A 259 5.97 10.11 -9.19
CA GLY A 259 5.77 11.28 -8.32
C GLY A 259 4.82 12.34 -8.87
N LYS A 260 4.03 12.00 -9.90
CA LYS A 260 2.96 12.83 -10.46
C LYS A 260 1.77 12.99 -9.51
N LEU A 261 1.56 12.01 -8.63
CA LEU A 261 0.57 12.07 -7.57
C LEU A 261 1.23 12.50 -6.25
N SER A 262 0.52 13.35 -5.49
CA SER A 262 0.87 13.79 -4.12
C SER A 262 0.90 12.62 -3.15
#